data_AF-A0A536C2T2-F1
#
_entry.id   AF-A0A536C2T2-F1
#
_cell.length_a   1.000
_cell.length_b   1.000
_cell.length_c   1.000
_cell.angle_alpha   90.00
_cell.angle_beta   90.00
_cell.angle_gamma   90.00
#
_symmetry.space_group_name_H-M   'P 1'
#
loop_
_entity.id
_entity.type
_entity.pdbx_description
1 polymer ?
#
loop_
_entity_poly.entity_id
_entity_poly.type
_entity_poly.pdbx_seq_one_letter_code
_entity_poly.pdbx_strand_id
1 'polypeptide(L)'
;MVPHTRLSPIPTQIVDAFRAVAPAIEAFAREHDLLIDRYRRGKPSWELRFARRVGGQAVLTISYRERTGHVLDVSTTWWVDDRAMKTRRLRSEKIGVYDRRAPSADLVQLLDAGLAMVDHWNLSDLGPPRGPFPGTSAAAGVERAARSAAPGVERAARSAAPGVERAARLSLR
;
A
#
# COMPACT_ATOMS: atom_id res chain seq x y z
N MET A 1 22.44 -27.62 12.05
CA MET A 1 22.94 -26.26 11.75
C MET A 1 22.25 -25.81 10.45
N VAL A 2 21.19 -25.02 10.52
CA VAL A 2 20.45 -24.57 9.32
C VAL A 2 21.27 -23.47 8.64
N PRO A 3 21.62 -23.61 7.34
CA PRO A 3 22.36 -22.58 6.64
C PRO A 3 21.52 -21.32 6.62
N HIS A 4 22.01 -20.27 7.27
CA HIS A 4 21.43 -18.94 7.12
C HIS A 4 21.74 -18.54 5.69
N THR A 5 20.73 -18.60 4.82
CA THR A 5 20.80 -18.03 3.49
C THR A 5 21.07 -16.54 3.68
N ARG A 6 22.34 -16.13 3.57
CA ARG A 6 22.70 -14.72 3.53
C ARG A 6 21.95 -14.14 2.34
N LEU A 7 20.95 -13.31 2.61
CA LEU A 7 20.27 -12.54 1.58
C LEU A 7 21.36 -11.72 0.89
N SER A 8 21.68 -12.07 -0.34
CA SER A 8 22.60 -11.27 -1.15
C SER A 8 22.04 -9.85 -1.22
N PRO A 9 22.90 -8.81 -1.10
CA PRO A 9 22.45 -7.44 -1.21
C PRO A 9 21.81 -7.22 -2.58
N ILE A 10 20.74 -6.42 -2.63
CA ILE A 10 20.08 -6.06 -3.89
C ILE A 10 21.11 -5.32 -4.76
N PRO A 11 21.33 -5.74 -6.02
CA PRO A 11 22.26 -5.05 -6.92
C PRO A 11 21.94 -3.56 -7.06
N THR A 12 22.96 -2.71 -7.06
CA THR A 12 22.81 -1.24 -7.09
C THR A 12 21.98 -0.76 -8.27
N GLN A 13 22.17 -1.36 -9.45
CA GLN A 13 21.37 -1.06 -10.65
C GLN A 13 19.85 -1.20 -10.44
N ILE A 14 19.42 -2.14 -9.60
CA ILE A 14 18.01 -2.35 -9.25
C ILE A 14 17.56 -1.24 -8.30
N VAL A 15 18.39 -0.93 -7.31
CA VAL A 15 18.13 0.18 -6.38
C VAL A 15 17.97 1.50 -7.12
N ASP A 16 18.85 1.79 -8.08
CA ASP A 16 18.80 3.01 -8.88
C ASP A 16 17.59 3.04 -9.81
N ALA A 17 17.22 1.90 -10.38
CA ALA A 17 16.02 1.78 -11.20
C ALA A 17 14.74 2.12 -10.40
N PHE A 18 14.62 1.61 -9.17
CA PHE A 18 13.49 1.93 -8.30
C PHE A 18 13.58 3.35 -7.72
N ARG A 19 14.78 3.86 -7.42
CA ARG A 19 14.99 5.25 -6.96
C ARG A 19 14.42 6.25 -7.97
N ALA A 20 14.60 6.01 -9.27
CA ALA A 20 14.11 6.89 -10.33
C ALA A 20 12.56 7.01 -10.36
N VAL A 21 11.85 5.96 -9.98
CA VAL A 21 10.37 5.91 -9.99
C VAL A 21 9.75 6.07 -8.59
N ALA A 22 10.57 6.08 -7.54
CA ALA A 22 10.14 6.12 -6.16
C ALA A 22 9.18 7.29 -5.86
N PRO A 23 9.44 8.54 -6.29
CA PRO A 23 8.52 9.65 -5.99
C PRO A 23 7.10 9.42 -6.50
N ALA A 24 6.95 8.86 -7.71
CA ALA A 24 5.66 8.57 -8.30
C ALA A 24 4.94 7.44 -7.57
N ILE A 25 5.64 6.35 -7.25
CA ILE A 25 5.07 5.20 -6.53
C ILE A 25 4.68 5.60 -5.09
N GLU A 26 5.50 6.39 -4.41
CA GLU A 26 5.23 6.86 -3.05
C GLU A 26 4.07 7.86 -2.99
N ALA A 27 3.97 8.77 -3.98
CA ALA A 27 2.84 9.67 -4.11
C ALA A 27 1.54 8.89 -4.34
N PHE A 28 1.55 7.96 -5.30
CA PHE A 28 0.41 7.09 -5.60
C PHE A 28 -0.03 6.27 -4.38
N ALA A 29 0.92 5.63 -3.70
CA ALA A 29 0.61 4.84 -2.51
C ALA A 29 0.00 5.71 -1.39
N ARG A 30 0.47 6.94 -1.21
CA ARG A 30 -0.09 7.88 -0.23
C ARG A 30 -1.51 8.31 -0.60
N GLU A 31 -1.75 8.63 -1.87
CA GLU A 31 -3.05 9.05 -2.38
C GLU A 31 -4.12 7.96 -2.21
N HIS A 32 -3.73 6.70 -2.42
CA HIS A 32 -4.64 5.55 -2.35
C HIS A 32 -4.58 4.76 -1.01
N ASP A 33 -3.88 5.28 0.01
CA ASP A 33 -3.69 4.63 1.32
C ASP A 33 -3.16 3.18 1.23
N LEU A 34 -2.13 2.98 0.41
CA LEU A 34 -1.50 1.68 0.15
C LEU A 34 -0.23 1.49 0.99
N LEU A 35 -0.02 0.28 1.50
CA LEU A 35 1.21 -0.09 2.18
C LEU A 35 2.31 -0.43 1.17
N ILE A 36 3.47 0.22 1.26
CA ILE A 36 4.63 -0.07 0.42
C ILE A 36 5.57 -1.07 1.11
N ASP A 37 5.73 -2.25 0.51
CA ASP A 37 6.75 -3.24 0.88
C ASP A 37 7.87 -3.23 -0.17
N ARG A 38 9.07 -2.75 0.21
CA ARG A 38 10.23 -2.70 -0.69
C ARG A 38 11.10 -3.94 -0.55
N TYR A 39 11.50 -4.51 -1.67
CA TYR A 39 12.44 -5.63 -1.76
C TYR A 39 12.09 -6.82 -0.86
N ARG A 40 10.80 -7.14 -0.79
CA ARG A 40 10.28 -8.14 0.13
C ARG A 40 10.97 -9.49 -0.10
N ARG A 41 11.61 -10.02 0.95
CA ARG A 41 12.41 -11.27 0.91
C ARG A 41 13.59 -11.22 -0.08
N GLY A 42 14.17 -10.05 -0.29
CA GLY A 42 15.31 -9.86 -1.20
C GLY A 42 14.92 -9.90 -2.69
N LYS A 43 13.63 -9.86 -3.02
CA LYS A 43 13.19 -9.81 -4.42
C LYS A 43 13.40 -8.41 -5.00
N PRO A 44 13.74 -8.28 -6.29
CA PRO A 44 13.89 -7.00 -6.95
C PRO A 44 12.53 -6.42 -7.35
N SER A 45 11.65 -6.23 -6.36
CA SER A 45 10.28 -5.76 -6.55
C SER A 45 9.83 -4.85 -5.41
N TRP A 46 8.95 -3.91 -5.73
CA TRP A 46 8.15 -3.16 -4.76
C TRP A 46 6.71 -3.67 -4.83
N GLU A 47 6.08 -3.83 -3.67
CA GLU A 47 4.71 -4.29 -3.52
C GLU A 47 3.87 -3.15 -2.90
N LEU A 48 2.73 -2.81 -3.51
CA LEU A 48 1.72 -1.92 -2.95
C LEU A 48 0.55 -2.76 -2.48
N ARG A 49 0.37 -2.88 -1.16
CA ARG A 49 -0.53 -3.85 -0.52
C ARG A 49 -1.73 -3.15 0.09
N PHE A 50 -2.89 -3.78 -0.05
CA PHE A 50 -4.13 -3.26 0.52
C PHE A 50 -5.13 -4.38 0.81
N ALA A 51 -5.98 -4.15 1.81
CA ALA A 51 -7.12 -5.02 2.09
C ALA A 51 -8.28 -4.65 1.17
N ARG A 52 -9.00 -5.65 0.65
CA ARG A 52 -10.22 -5.40 -0.12
C ARG A 52 -11.45 -5.45 0.78
N ARG A 53 -12.46 -4.63 0.48
CA ARG A 53 -13.75 -4.61 1.20
C ARG A 53 -14.49 -5.95 1.10
N VAL A 54 -14.38 -6.62 -0.05
CA VAL A 54 -14.93 -7.97 -0.28
C VAL A 54 -14.13 -9.09 0.39
N GLY A 55 -13.09 -8.74 1.15
CA GLY A 55 -12.22 -9.68 1.86
C GLY A 55 -10.93 -10.03 1.11
N GLY A 56 -9.99 -10.60 1.87
CA GLY A 56 -8.67 -10.96 1.35
C GLY A 56 -7.71 -9.77 1.27
N GLN A 57 -6.61 -10.00 0.56
CA GLN A 57 -5.50 -9.06 0.41
C GLN A 57 -5.14 -8.95 -1.07
N ALA A 58 -4.90 -7.74 -1.53
CA ALA A 58 -4.45 -7.46 -2.88
C ALA A 58 -3.07 -6.80 -2.87
N VAL A 59 -2.37 -6.94 -3.98
CA VAL A 59 -1.05 -6.34 -4.19
C VAL A 59 -0.88 -5.92 -5.64
N LEU A 60 -0.41 -4.68 -5.85
CA LEU A 60 0.24 -4.30 -7.10
C LEU A 60 1.74 -4.57 -6.94
N THR A 61 2.32 -5.35 -7.84
CA THR A 61 3.74 -5.68 -7.83
C THR A 61 4.43 -4.97 -8.98
N ILE A 62 5.42 -4.14 -8.66
CA ILE A 62 6.35 -3.55 -9.63
C ILE A 62 7.65 -4.33 -9.54
N SER A 63 7.99 -5.10 -10.58
CA SER A 63 9.17 -5.98 -10.60
C SER A 63 10.19 -5.51 -11.62
N TYR A 64 11.46 -5.51 -11.23
CA TYR A 64 12.56 -5.21 -12.14
C TYR A 64 12.80 -6.35 -13.13
N ARG A 65 12.86 -6.02 -14.43
CA ARG A 65 13.19 -6.99 -15.49
C ARG A 65 14.67 -6.91 -15.83
N GLU A 66 15.42 -7.92 -15.39
CA GLU A 66 16.90 -7.94 -15.53
C GLU A 66 17.40 -7.87 -16.97
N ARG A 67 16.73 -8.55 -17.92
CA ARG A 67 17.20 -8.70 -19.30
C ARG A 67 17.40 -7.36 -20.03
N THR A 68 16.63 -6.33 -19.67
CA THR A 68 16.62 -5.04 -20.36
C THR A 68 17.05 -3.88 -19.47
N GLY A 69 17.08 -4.07 -18.15
CA GLY A 69 17.56 -3.11 -17.14
C GLY A 69 16.78 -1.79 -17.01
N HIS A 70 15.96 -1.45 -18.00
CA HIS A 70 15.17 -0.22 -18.06
C HIS A 70 13.67 -0.45 -17.88
N VAL A 71 13.27 -1.70 -17.71
CA VAL A 71 11.86 -2.08 -17.76
C VAL A 71 11.40 -2.61 -16.41
N LEU A 72 10.23 -2.15 -15.99
CA LEU A 72 9.51 -2.64 -14.84
C LEU A 72 8.24 -3.36 -15.30
N ASP A 73 8.06 -4.59 -14.85
CA ASP A 73 6.80 -5.32 -15.03
C ASP A 73 5.83 -4.92 -13.91
N VAL A 74 4.59 -4.59 -14.30
CA VAL A 74 3.51 -4.27 -13.36
C VAL A 74 2.48 -5.38 -13.43
N SER A 75 2.23 -6.02 -12.31
CA SER A 75 1.20 -7.06 -12.18
C SER A 75 0.35 -6.82 -10.94
N THR A 76 -0.83 -7.41 -10.92
CA THR A 76 -1.70 -7.39 -9.77
C THR A 76 -2.10 -8.78 -9.33
N THR A 77 -2.26 -8.98 -8.03
CA THR A 77 -2.69 -10.24 -7.45
C THR A 77 -3.68 -9.96 -6.32
N TRP A 78 -4.77 -10.72 -6.28
CA TRP A 78 -5.70 -10.75 -5.15
C TRP A 78 -5.83 -12.19 -4.65
N TRP A 79 -5.84 -12.36 -3.34
CA TRP A 79 -6.07 -13.65 -2.73
C TRP A 79 -6.92 -13.56 -1.46
N VAL A 80 -7.60 -14.66 -1.18
CA VAL A 80 -8.39 -14.89 0.03
C VAL A 80 -7.86 -16.15 0.69
N ASP A 81 -7.54 -16.04 1.98
CA ASP A 81 -7.07 -17.15 2.80
C ASP A 81 -8.23 -17.75 3.59
N ASP A 82 -8.44 -19.06 3.47
CA ASP A 82 -9.25 -19.84 4.39
C ASP A 82 -8.33 -20.35 5.52
N ARG A 83 -8.47 -19.75 6.69
CA ARG A 83 -7.63 -20.09 7.86
C ARG A 83 -7.99 -21.45 8.47
N ALA A 84 -9.24 -21.88 8.37
CA ALA A 84 -9.69 -23.17 8.91
C ALA A 84 -9.10 -24.30 8.09
N MET A 85 -9.20 -24.18 6.75
CA MET A 85 -8.68 -25.18 5.82
C MET A 85 -7.21 -24.98 5.46
N LYS A 86 -6.60 -23.88 5.92
CA LYS A 86 -5.23 -23.46 5.55
C LYS A 86 -5.04 -23.38 4.03
N THR A 87 -6.07 -22.98 3.30
CA THR A 87 -6.01 -22.85 1.84
C THR A 87 -6.03 -21.39 1.40
N ARG A 88 -5.58 -21.13 0.17
CA ARG A 88 -5.62 -19.82 -0.48
C ARG A 88 -6.26 -19.96 -1.85
N ARG A 89 -7.23 -19.10 -2.13
CA ARG A 89 -7.72 -18.86 -3.49
C ARG A 89 -7.08 -17.58 -3.99
N LEU A 90 -6.60 -17.55 -5.24
CA LEU A 90 -5.93 -16.38 -5.79
C LEU A 90 -6.25 -16.20 -7.27
N ARG A 91 -6.13 -14.95 -7.71
CA ARG A 91 -6.04 -14.54 -9.11
C ARG A 91 -4.87 -13.58 -9.24
N SER A 92 -4.12 -13.71 -10.34
CA SER A 92 -3.02 -12.81 -10.67
C SER A 92 -3.06 -12.50 -12.15
N GLU A 93 -2.75 -11.26 -12.51
CA GLU A 93 -2.76 -10.81 -13.89
C GLU A 93 -1.65 -9.78 -14.12
N LYS A 94 -1.02 -9.83 -15.29
CA LYS A 94 -0.04 -8.83 -15.68
C LYS A 94 -0.80 -7.64 -16.28
N ILE A 95 -0.58 -6.46 -15.73
CA ILE A 95 -1.23 -5.23 -16.20
C ILE A 95 -0.46 -4.66 -17.39
N GLY A 96 0.87 -4.63 -17.28
CA GLY A 96 1.68 -4.03 -18.33
C GLY A 96 3.15 -4.00 -18.03
N VAL A 97 3.83 -3.20 -18.84
CA VAL A 97 5.28 -3.02 -18.84
C VAL A 97 5.55 -1.53 -18.89
N TYR A 98 6.33 -1.03 -17.94
CA TYR A 98 6.76 0.36 -17.89
C TYR A 98 8.23 0.47 -18.30
N ASP A 99 8.50 1.27 -19.33
CA ASP A 99 9.86 1.70 -19.66
C ASP A 99 10.20 2.93 -18.82
N ARG A 100 11.28 2.87 -18.04
CA ARG A 100 11.72 3.98 -17.17
C ARG A 100 12.14 5.24 -17.93
N ARG A 101 12.28 5.18 -19.26
CA ARG A 101 12.51 6.34 -20.12
C ARG A 101 11.23 7.11 -20.44
N ALA A 102 10.07 6.50 -20.21
CA ALA A 102 8.78 7.16 -20.36
C ALA A 102 8.50 8.12 -19.17
N PRO A 103 7.54 9.05 -19.31
CA PRO A 103 7.09 9.88 -18.21
C PRO A 103 6.52 9.04 -17.06
N SER A 104 6.73 9.48 -15.82
CA SER A 104 6.19 8.82 -14.63
C SER A 104 4.66 8.73 -14.60
N ALA A 105 3.97 9.63 -15.31
CA ALA A 105 2.52 9.60 -15.48
C ALA A 105 2.04 8.29 -16.14
N ASP A 106 2.85 7.65 -16.98
CA ASP A 106 2.49 6.37 -17.61
C ASP A 106 2.56 5.22 -16.60
N LEU A 107 3.52 5.28 -15.66
CA LEU A 107 3.57 4.34 -14.55
C LEU A 107 2.36 4.50 -13.64
N VAL A 108 1.97 5.74 -13.31
CA VAL A 108 0.78 6.03 -12.49
C VAL A 108 -0.47 5.46 -13.15
N GLN A 109 -0.67 5.72 -14.45
CA GLN A 109 -1.81 5.17 -15.21
C GLN A 109 -1.84 3.63 -15.18
N LEU A 110 -0.69 2.96 -15.27
CA LEU A 110 -0.61 1.50 -15.13
C LEU A 110 -1.01 1.02 -13.72
N LEU A 111 -0.65 1.77 -12.68
CA LEU A 111 -1.04 1.44 -11.31
C LEU A 111 -2.55 1.65 -11.08
N ASP A 112 -3.12 2.74 -11.61
CA ASP A 112 -4.56 3.00 -11.60
C ASP A 112 -5.34 1.89 -12.31
N ALA A 113 -4.89 1.50 -13.51
CA ALA A 113 -5.46 0.38 -14.25
C ALA A 113 -5.40 -0.92 -13.43
N GLY A 114 -4.32 -1.11 -12.66
CA GLY A 114 -4.17 -2.21 -11.74
C GLY A 114 -5.16 -2.22 -10.57
N LEU A 115 -5.38 -1.07 -9.93
CA LEU A 115 -6.40 -0.93 -8.88
C LEU A 115 -7.79 -1.20 -9.44
N ALA A 116 -8.14 -0.56 -10.56
CA ALA A 116 -9.41 -0.77 -11.24
C ALA A 116 -9.61 -2.25 -11.59
N MET A 117 -8.60 -2.91 -12.19
CA MET A 117 -8.69 -4.33 -12.54
C MET A 117 -9.01 -5.22 -11.33
N VAL A 118 -8.33 -4.99 -10.20
CA VAL A 118 -8.60 -5.75 -8.96
C VAL A 118 -10.01 -5.48 -8.44
N ASP A 119 -10.48 -4.23 -8.53
CA ASP A 119 -11.80 -3.86 -8.04
C ASP A 119 -12.93 -4.54 -8.81
N HIS A 120 -12.72 -4.82 -10.10
CA HIS A 120 -13.68 -5.57 -10.91
C HIS A 120 -13.71 -7.07 -10.60
N TRP A 121 -12.68 -7.62 -9.97
CA TRP A 121 -12.67 -9.04 -9.60
C TRP A 121 -13.59 -9.33 -8.42
N ASN A 122 -14.32 -10.43 -8.51
CA ASN A 122 -15.18 -10.99 -7.48
C ASN A 122 -14.70 -12.39 -7.03
N LEU A 123 -15.30 -12.95 -5.97
CA LEU A 123 -14.84 -14.22 -5.40
C LEU A 123 -14.92 -15.40 -6.37
N SER A 124 -15.77 -15.35 -7.40
CA SER A 124 -15.86 -16.41 -8.42
C SER A 124 -14.71 -16.36 -9.43
N ASP A 125 -14.06 -15.21 -9.59
CA ASP A 125 -12.87 -15.04 -10.43
C ASP A 125 -11.62 -15.68 -9.83
N LEU A 126 -11.63 -15.95 -8.52
CA LEU A 126 -10.50 -16.57 -7.86
C LEU A 126 -10.42 -18.05 -8.24
N GLY A 127 -9.20 -18.51 -8.54
CA GLY A 127 -8.94 -19.90 -8.83
C GLY A 127 -9.31 -20.87 -7.69
N PRO A 128 -9.15 -22.19 -7.92
CA PRO A 128 -9.45 -23.19 -6.91
C PRO A 128 -8.56 -23.00 -5.66
N PRO A 129 -9.02 -23.46 -4.48
CA PRO A 129 -8.22 -23.39 -3.26
C PRO A 129 -6.92 -24.18 -3.42
N ARG A 130 -5.81 -23.57 -3.03
CA ARG A 130 -4.46 -24.18 -3.01
C ARG A 130 -3.95 -24.27 -1.59
N GLY A 131 -3.14 -25.26 -1.26
CA GLY A 131 -2.58 -25.44 0.08
C GLY A 131 -2.33 -26.92 0.41
N PRO A 132 -2.09 -27.24 1.69
CA PRO A 132 -2.13 -26.33 2.84
C PRO A 132 -0.94 -25.38 2.91
N PHE A 133 -1.19 -24.11 3.26
CA PHE A 133 -0.14 -23.13 3.56
C PHE A 133 0.07 -23.01 5.07
N PRO A 134 1.32 -22.86 5.55
CA PRO A 134 1.55 -22.52 6.95
C PRO A 134 0.89 -21.17 7.25
N GLY A 135 0.12 -21.11 8.33
CA GLY A 135 -0.64 -19.91 8.71
C GLY A 135 0.29 -18.71 8.83
N THR A 136 0.16 -17.74 7.93
CA THR A 136 1.00 -16.54 7.91
C THR A 136 0.29 -15.42 8.67
N SER A 137 0.86 -14.99 9.79
CA SER A 137 0.47 -13.78 10.52
C SER A 137 0.91 -12.53 9.74
N ALA A 138 0.31 -12.28 8.58
CA ALA A 138 0.50 -11.02 7.84
C ALA A 138 -0.55 -9.95 8.20
N ALA A 139 -1.59 -10.33 8.95
CA ALA A 139 -2.67 -9.42 9.36
C ALA A 139 -2.27 -8.45 10.48
N ALA A 140 -1.20 -8.73 11.23
CA ALA A 140 -0.80 -7.90 12.36
C ALA A 140 -0.33 -6.48 11.96
N GLY A 141 0.14 -6.28 10.73
CA GLY A 141 0.58 -4.97 10.23
C GLY A 141 -0.57 -4.03 9.82
N VAL A 142 -1.63 -4.58 9.22
CA VAL A 142 -2.74 -3.79 8.67
C VAL A 142 -3.82 -3.52 9.74
N GLU A 143 -4.08 -4.47 10.64
CA GLU A 143 -5.03 -4.24 11.76
C GLU A 143 -4.54 -3.19 12.77
N ARG A 144 -3.23 -3.03 12.96
CA ARG A 144 -2.69 -2.02 13.88
C ARG A 144 -2.85 -0.61 13.33
N ALA A 145 -2.72 -0.41 12.02
CA ALA A 145 -2.95 0.88 11.37
C ALA A 145 -4.44 1.30 11.46
N ALA A 146 -5.36 0.36 11.23
CA ALA A 146 -6.80 0.64 11.31
C ALA A 146 -7.29 0.97 12.73
N ARG A 147 -6.63 0.48 13.80
CA ARG A 147 -6.98 0.84 15.20
C ARG A 147 -6.37 2.16 15.68
N SER A 148 -5.38 2.71 14.96
CA SER A 148 -4.77 4.00 15.31
C SER A 148 -5.49 5.21 14.70
N ALA A 149 -6.47 4.99 13.81
CA ALA A 149 -7.30 6.03 13.22
C ALA A 149 -8.67 6.13 13.94
N ALA A 150 -8.67 6.60 15.18
CA ALA A 150 -9.85 7.17 15.84
C ALA A 150 -9.45 8.45 16.58
N PRO A 151 -10.24 9.53 16.49
CA PRO A 151 -9.72 10.89 16.52
C PRO A 151 -9.59 11.45 17.94
N GLY A 152 -8.41 12.00 18.25
CA GLY A 152 -8.29 13.02 19.28
C GLY A 152 -8.81 14.34 18.71
N VAL A 153 -10.08 14.65 18.96
CA VAL A 153 -10.62 15.98 18.66
C VAL A 153 -10.30 16.90 19.84
N GLU A 154 -9.29 17.72 19.57
CA GLU A 154 -8.91 18.96 20.19
C GLU A 154 -10.12 19.82 20.59
N ARG A 155 -10.25 20.13 21.89
CA ARG A 155 -11.20 21.13 22.41
C ARG A 155 -10.45 22.43 22.65
N ALA A 156 -10.34 23.27 21.63
CA ALA A 156 -9.92 24.66 21.80
C ALA A 156 -10.60 25.55 20.75
N ALA A 157 -11.71 26.18 21.13
CA ALA A 157 -12.12 27.47 20.58
C ALA A 157 -13.30 28.02 21.39
N ARG A 158 -13.05 29.08 22.16
CA ARG A 158 -13.99 30.19 22.36
C ARG A 158 -13.22 31.39 22.90
N SER A 159 -12.52 32.05 21.98
CA SER A 159 -12.28 33.49 22.08
C SER A 159 -13.57 34.20 21.71
N ALA A 160 -14.18 34.88 22.68
CA ALA A 160 -15.25 35.83 22.45
C ALA A 160 -14.99 37.05 23.34
N ALA A 161 -14.54 38.13 22.71
CA ALA A 161 -14.80 39.49 23.14
C ALA A 161 -15.21 40.25 21.88
N PRO A 162 -16.28 41.05 21.96
CA PRO A 162 -16.06 42.47 22.08
C PRO A 162 -16.90 43.11 23.20
N GLY A 163 -16.40 44.21 23.74
CA GLY A 163 -17.06 44.98 24.79
C GLY A 163 -18.25 45.79 24.29
N VAL A 164 -19.02 46.32 25.25
CA VAL A 164 -19.38 47.75 25.43
C VAL A 164 -20.50 47.88 26.48
N GLU A 165 -20.26 48.83 27.39
CA GLU A 165 -21.18 49.64 28.23
C GLU A 165 -21.85 49.16 29.55
N ARG A 166 -21.61 50.05 30.54
CA ARG A 166 -22.51 50.65 31.55
C ARG A 166 -22.85 49.90 32.84
N ALA A 167 -22.32 50.42 33.95
CA ALA A 167 -23.04 51.04 35.09
C ALA A 167 -21.99 51.53 36.11
N ALA A 168 -21.82 52.83 36.38
CA ALA A 168 -22.63 53.71 37.24
C ALA A 168 -22.52 53.42 38.75
N ARG A 169 -21.94 54.40 39.48
CA ARG A 169 -22.05 54.73 40.93
C ARG A 169 -21.30 53.78 41.89
N LEU A 170 -20.64 54.17 42.99
CA LEU A 170 -20.70 55.32 43.91
C LEU A 170 -19.26 55.66 44.39
N SER A 171 -18.88 56.94 44.54
CA SER A 171 -18.71 57.70 45.81
C SER A 171 -17.70 57.07 46.80
N LEU A 172 -16.71 57.77 47.39
CA LEU A 172 -16.87 58.94 48.27
C LEU A 172 -15.47 59.45 48.71
N ARG A 173 -15.33 60.79 48.72
CA ARG A 173 -14.40 61.66 49.49
C ARG A 173 -12.88 61.61 49.28
#